data_AF-A0A8K0W2P2-F1
#
_entry.id   AF-A0A8K0W2P2-F1
#
_cell.length_a   1.000
_cell.length_b   1.000
_cell.length_c   1.000
_cell.angle_alpha   90.00
_cell.angle_beta   90.00
_cell.angle_gamma   90.00
#
_symmetry.space_group_name_H-M   'P 1'
#
loop_
_entity.id
_entity.type
_entity.pdbx_description
1 polymer ?
#
loop_
_entity_poly.entity_id
_entity_poly.type
_entity_poly.pdbx_seq_one_letter_code
_entity_poly.pdbx_strand_id
1 'polypeptide(L)'
;SAVIATALLLQVFPLPFVIARIYVCRRLRRVRVEDIFAYLAWLTTVVHAALIGTNARIMGQHWKDVVESQRPDISYRLNIVCVIYALSGGLAKTSVFLQLKTFFAPGPMRDAAWWVITISLIANAMAYTTIMMLYLLTCLPREKIWHADVKGRCMDWDGVSIAVGISNTMSDIETFLVPVWCVLRLHTDIWTKFGALAVFASSALTAIIGLLGMCWRLRVLNGGDFTWLLSELSLICMAELTMVIVTAGCPILKNALR
;
A
#
# COMPACT_ATOMS: atom_id res chain seq x y z
N SER A 1 20.82 -10.48 -6.78
CA SER A 1 20.77 -9.58 -5.60
C SER A 1 19.68 -10.06 -4.66
N ALA A 2 19.91 -10.09 -3.34
CA ALA A 2 18.91 -10.53 -2.36
C ALA A 2 17.58 -9.76 -2.48
N VAL A 3 17.65 -8.44 -2.76
CA VAL A 3 16.48 -7.57 -2.99
C VAL A 3 15.54 -8.10 -4.08
N ILE A 4 16.08 -8.57 -5.21
CA ILE A 4 15.28 -9.08 -6.34
C ILE A 4 14.61 -10.41 -5.94
N ALA A 5 15.36 -11.30 -5.28
CA ALA A 5 14.81 -12.57 -4.82
C ALA A 5 13.66 -12.36 -3.82
N THR A 6 13.85 -11.47 -2.85
CA THR A 6 12.80 -11.10 -1.88
C THR A 6 11.60 -10.46 -2.56
N ALA A 7 11.82 -9.53 -3.50
CA ALA A 7 10.74 -8.89 -4.26
C ALA A 7 9.90 -9.92 -5.04
N LEU A 8 10.54 -10.87 -5.71
CA LEU A 8 9.85 -11.95 -6.43
C LEU A 8 9.05 -12.84 -5.49
N LEU A 9 9.63 -13.25 -4.35
CA LEU A 9 8.95 -14.06 -3.35
C LEU A 9 7.70 -13.36 -2.80
N LEU A 10 7.80 -12.06 -2.51
CA LEU A 10 6.67 -11.25 -2.07
C LEU A 10 5.57 -11.18 -3.14
N GLN A 11 5.91 -11.10 -4.43
CA GLN A 11 4.92 -11.09 -5.51
C GLN A 11 4.23 -12.45 -5.73
N VAL A 12 4.83 -13.56 -5.31
CA VAL A 12 4.19 -14.89 -5.41
C VAL A 12 3.05 -15.04 -4.38
N PHE A 13 3.22 -14.46 -3.20
CA PHE A 13 2.28 -14.59 -2.08
C PHE A 13 0.83 -14.11 -2.37
N PRO A 14 0.57 -12.99 -3.07
CA PRO A 14 -0.79 -12.54 -3.38
C PRO A 14 -1.42 -13.28 -4.57
N LEU A 15 -0.66 -14.03 -5.38
CA LEU A 15 -1.17 -14.69 -6.60
C LEU A 15 -2.38 -15.61 -6.32
N PRO A 16 -2.38 -16.48 -5.30
CA PRO A 16 -3.53 -17.35 -5.03
C PRO A 16 -4.81 -16.56 -4.76
N PHE A 17 -4.70 -15.41 -4.08
CA PHE A 17 -5.82 -14.54 -3.76
C PHE A 17 -6.36 -13.82 -5.00
N VAL A 18 -5.47 -13.34 -5.87
CA VAL A 18 -5.85 -12.73 -7.15
C VAL A 18 -6.50 -13.76 -8.08
N ILE A 19 -5.94 -14.98 -8.16
CA ILE A 19 -6.51 -16.08 -8.95
C ILE A 19 -7.88 -16.49 -8.41
N ALA A 20 -8.02 -16.65 -7.09
CA ALA A 20 -9.30 -16.95 -6.46
C ALA A 20 -10.34 -15.87 -6.77
N ARG A 21 -9.95 -14.59 -6.75
CA ARG A 21 -10.82 -13.47 -7.16
C ARG A 21 -11.26 -13.58 -8.61
N ILE A 22 -10.34 -13.85 -9.53
CA ILE A 22 -10.67 -14.07 -10.95
C ILE A 22 -11.64 -15.24 -11.12
N TYR A 23 -11.39 -16.35 -10.43
CA TYR A 23 -12.25 -17.54 -10.47
C TYR A 23 -13.68 -17.21 -9.99
N VAL A 24 -13.82 -16.52 -8.86
CA VAL A 24 -15.13 -16.12 -8.32
C VAL A 24 -15.85 -15.14 -9.24
N CYS A 25 -15.16 -14.12 -9.78
CA CYS A 25 -15.76 -13.18 -10.74
C CYS A 25 -16.28 -13.90 -12.00
N ARG A 26 -15.55 -14.90 -12.50
CA ARG A 26 -15.97 -15.72 -13.65
C ARG A 26 -17.15 -16.62 -13.31
N ARG A 27 -17.13 -17.30 -12.16
CA ARG A 27 -18.21 -18.18 -11.71
C ARG A 27 -19.51 -17.40 -11.50
N LEU A 28 -19.43 -16.23 -10.87
CA LEU A 28 -20.58 -15.37 -10.60
C LEU A 28 -20.97 -14.48 -11.79
N ARG A 29 -20.18 -14.48 -12.88
CA ARG A 29 -20.34 -13.61 -14.06
C ARG A 29 -20.56 -12.14 -13.70
N ARG A 30 -19.91 -11.67 -12.64
CA ARG A 30 -20.08 -10.32 -12.09
C ARG A 30 -18.74 -9.79 -11.60
N VAL A 31 -18.33 -8.65 -12.16
CA VAL A 31 -17.19 -7.87 -11.68
C VAL A 31 -17.75 -6.71 -10.88
N ARG A 32 -17.32 -6.58 -9.62
CA ARG A 32 -17.73 -5.47 -8.77
C ARG A 32 -16.64 -4.41 -8.75
N VAL A 33 -16.99 -3.20 -8.29
CA VAL A 33 -16.04 -2.07 -8.28
C VAL A 33 -14.82 -2.39 -7.40
N GLU A 34 -15.04 -3.05 -6.26
CA GLU A 34 -13.95 -3.52 -5.40
C GLU A 34 -12.94 -4.44 -6.11
N ASP A 35 -13.40 -5.25 -7.07
CA ASP A 35 -12.53 -6.18 -7.79
C ASP A 35 -11.63 -5.42 -8.77
N ILE A 36 -12.14 -4.37 -9.41
CA ILE A 36 -11.36 -3.48 -10.30
C ILE A 36 -10.24 -2.79 -9.51
N PHE A 37 -10.57 -2.19 -8.36
CA PHE A 37 -9.56 -1.57 -7.50
C PHE A 37 -8.51 -2.57 -7.02
N ALA A 38 -8.90 -3.80 -6.69
CA ALA A 38 -7.96 -4.85 -6.31
C ALA A 38 -7.00 -5.23 -7.44
N TYR A 39 -7.49 -5.36 -8.67
CA TYR A 39 -6.65 -5.68 -9.83
C TYR A 39 -5.70 -4.54 -10.17
N LEU A 40 -6.17 -3.30 -10.12
CA LEU A 40 -5.32 -2.13 -10.33
C LEU A 40 -4.24 -2.03 -9.25
N ALA A 41 -4.58 -2.25 -7.98
CA ALA A 41 -3.63 -2.28 -6.87
C ALA A 41 -2.57 -3.38 -7.03
N TRP A 42 -2.96 -4.58 -7.46
CA TRP A 42 -2.01 -5.64 -7.74
C TRP A 42 -1.09 -5.29 -8.91
N LEU A 43 -1.63 -4.74 -10.00
CA LEU A 43 -0.83 -4.31 -11.15
C LEU A 43 0.19 -3.23 -10.75
N THR A 44 -0.22 -2.22 -9.98
CA THR A 44 0.69 -1.18 -9.50
C THR A 44 1.73 -1.73 -8.53
N THR A 45 1.40 -2.77 -7.76
CA THR A 45 2.36 -3.46 -6.88
C THR A 45 3.40 -4.25 -7.69
N VAL A 46 3.02 -4.87 -8.80
CA VAL A 46 3.95 -5.51 -9.74
C VAL A 46 4.89 -4.47 -10.37
N VAL A 47 4.35 -3.32 -10.78
CA VAL A 47 5.16 -2.20 -11.29
C VAL A 47 6.12 -1.68 -10.22
N HIS A 48 5.66 -1.52 -8.98
CA HIS A 48 6.49 -1.12 -7.85
C HIS A 48 7.66 -2.10 -7.61
N ALA A 49 7.39 -3.41 -7.63
CA ALA A 49 8.40 -4.44 -7.47
C ALA A 49 9.41 -4.44 -8.64
N ALA A 50 8.95 -4.24 -9.87
CA ALA A 50 9.81 -4.12 -11.04
C ALA A 50 10.75 -2.90 -10.92
N LEU A 51 10.22 -1.74 -10.50
CA LEU A 51 11.02 -0.53 -10.28
C LEU A 51 12.08 -0.77 -9.20
N ILE A 52 11.74 -1.38 -8.08
CA ILE A 52 12.73 -1.73 -7.04
C ILE A 52 13.78 -2.71 -7.59
N GLY A 53 13.36 -3.70 -8.38
CA GLY A 53 14.27 -4.65 -9.04
C GLY A 53 15.28 -3.97 -9.97
N THR A 54 14.82 -3.01 -10.78
CA THR A 54 15.71 -2.24 -11.68
C THR A 54 16.69 -1.34 -10.91
N ASN A 55 16.32 -0.88 -9.72
CA ASN A 55 17.16 -0.06 -8.85
C ASN A 55 17.97 -0.88 -7.83
N ALA A 56 17.87 -2.22 -7.82
CA ALA A 56 18.47 -3.07 -6.81
C ALA A 56 20.01 -3.00 -6.77
N ARG A 57 20.67 -2.65 -7.89
CA ARG A 57 22.12 -2.45 -7.94
C ARG A 57 22.53 -1.16 -7.22
N ILE A 58 21.78 -0.09 -7.44
CA ILE A 58 22.00 1.22 -6.81
C ILE A 58 21.73 1.11 -5.31
N MET A 59 20.61 0.47 -4.94
CA MET A 59 20.21 0.24 -3.56
C MET A 59 21.20 -0.59 -2.72
N GLY A 60 22.15 -1.28 -3.35
CA GLY A 60 23.19 -2.07 -2.67
C GLY A 60 24.53 -1.35 -2.48
N GLN A 61 24.65 -0.08 -2.88
CA GLN A 61 25.87 0.73 -2.74
C GLN A 61 25.70 1.77 -1.62
N HIS A 62 26.77 2.09 -0.88
CA HIS A 62 26.72 3.20 0.07
C HIS A 62 26.52 4.52 -0.68
N TRP A 63 25.71 5.43 -0.15
CA TRP A 63 25.43 6.73 -0.79
C TRP A 63 26.71 7.53 -1.11
N LYS A 64 27.73 7.37 -0.26
CA LYS A 64 29.05 7.99 -0.42
C LYS A 64 29.84 7.45 -1.62
N ASP A 65 29.59 6.19 -2.01
CA ASP A 65 30.27 5.52 -3.13
C ASP A 65 29.56 5.76 -4.46
N VAL A 66 28.34 6.33 -4.44
CA VAL A 66 27.59 6.68 -5.64
C VAL A 66 28.18 7.93 -6.27
N VAL A 67 28.53 7.81 -7.55
CA VAL A 67 29.07 8.90 -8.38
C VAL A 67 28.09 10.09 -8.38
N GLU A 68 28.59 11.29 -8.06
CA GLU A 68 27.78 12.50 -7.91
C GLU A 68 26.88 12.77 -9.14
N SER A 69 27.40 12.53 -10.35
CA SER A 69 26.67 12.72 -11.60
C SER A 69 25.48 11.76 -11.79
N GLN A 70 25.43 10.65 -11.07
CA GLN A 70 24.34 9.66 -11.15
C GLN A 70 23.22 9.92 -10.13
N ARG A 71 23.52 10.67 -9.06
CA ARG A 71 22.55 10.95 -7.98
C ARG A 71 21.24 11.59 -8.44
N PRO A 72 21.22 12.52 -9.42
CA PRO A 72 19.97 13.15 -9.85
C PRO A 72 19.01 12.16 -10.55
N ASP A 73 19.53 11.26 -11.38
CA ASP A 73 18.74 10.19 -12.03
C ASP A 73 18.23 9.17 -11.00
N ILE A 74 19.05 8.85 -10.00
CA ILE A 74 18.65 7.96 -8.89
C ILE A 74 17.49 8.58 -8.09
N SER A 75 17.61 9.85 -7.70
CA SER A 75 16.56 10.57 -6.97
C SER A 75 15.24 10.62 -7.75
N TYR A 76 15.31 10.81 -9.08
CA TYR A 76 14.14 10.76 -9.94
C TYR A 76 13.45 9.38 -9.94
N ARG A 77 14.22 8.30 -10.07
CA ARG A 77 13.68 6.93 -10.07
C ARG A 77 13.09 6.57 -8.71
N LEU A 78 13.74 6.96 -7.62
CA LEU A 78 13.22 6.75 -6.26
C LEU A 78 11.93 7.52 -6.00
N ASN A 79 11.82 8.76 -6.51
CA ASN A 79 10.56 9.52 -6.45
C ASN A 79 9.43 8.77 -7.18
N ILE A 80 9.68 8.19 -8.35
CA ILE A 80 8.69 7.37 -9.07
C ILE A 80 8.27 6.16 -8.22
N VAL A 81 9.22 5.47 -7.57
CA VAL A 81 8.90 4.35 -6.66
C VAL A 81 7.93 4.80 -5.56
N CYS A 82 8.15 5.95 -4.95
CA CYS A 82 7.25 6.51 -3.92
C CYS A 82 5.86 6.87 -4.45
N VAL A 83 5.76 7.45 -5.66
CA VAL A 83 4.47 7.73 -6.30
C VAL A 83 3.68 6.44 -6.52
N ILE A 84 4.33 5.41 -7.07
CA ILE A 84 3.68 4.12 -7.34
C ILE A 84 3.30 3.41 -6.03
N TYR A 85 4.12 3.50 -4.98
CA TYR A 85 3.77 3.01 -3.63
C TYR A 85 2.47 3.64 -3.12
N ALA A 86 2.37 4.97 -3.17
CA ALA A 86 1.18 5.70 -2.71
C ALA A 86 -0.07 5.31 -3.52
N LEU A 87 0.05 5.24 -4.85
CA LEU A 87 -1.03 4.81 -5.72
C LEU A 87 -1.49 3.39 -5.37
N SER A 88 -0.54 2.47 -5.21
CA SER A 88 -0.84 1.08 -4.91
C SER A 88 -1.53 0.90 -3.57
N GLY A 89 -1.00 1.53 -2.51
CA GLY A 89 -1.56 1.47 -1.16
C GLY A 89 -2.98 2.04 -1.12
N GLY A 90 -3.19 3.19 -1.76
CA GLY A 90 -4.51 3.84 -1.83
C GLY A 90 -5.56 3.00 -2.56
N LEU A 91 -5.21 2.40 -3.70
CA LEU A 91 -6.10 1.51 -4.46
C LEU A 91 -6.41 0.22 -3.66
N ALA A 92 -5.41 -0.38 -3.02
CA ALA A 92 -5.56 -1.61 -2.25
C ALA A 92 -6.49 -1.39 -1.04
N LYS A 93 -6.28 -0.33 -0.27
CA LYS A 93 -7.12 0.03 0.88
C LYS A 93 -8.54 0.43 0.46
N THR A 94 -8.68 1.13 -0.66
CA THR A 94 -9.99 1.42 -1.27
C THR A 94 -10.77 0.14 -1.56
N SER A 95 -10.11 -0.86 -2.14
CA SER A 95 -10.70 -2.18 -2.37
C SER A 95 -11.13 -2.87 -1.06
N VAL A 96 -10.32 -2.78 0.00
CA VAL A 96 -10.67 -3.33 1.33
C VAL A 96 -11.93 -2.66 1.87
N PHE A 97 -12.00 -1.33 1.92
CA PHE A 97 -13.16 -0.61 2.45
C PHE A 97 -14.44 -0.87 1.63
N LEU A 98 -14.34 -0.94 0.30
CA LEU A 98 -15.48 -1.29 -0.55
C LEU A 98 -15.98 -2.71 -0.27
N GLN A 99 -15.08 -3.68 -0.03
CA GLN A 99 -15.49 -5.02 0.37
C GLN A 99 -16.16 -5.03 1.74
N LEU A 100 -15.58 -4.35 2.73
CA LEU A 100 -16.17 -4.22 4.06
C LEU A 100 -17.59 -3.64 3.96
N LYS A 101 -17.79 -2.64 3.11
CA LYS A 101 -19.12 -2.07 2.84
C LYS A 101 -20.08 -3.11 2.30
N THR A 102 -19.68 -3.88 1.28
CA THR A 102 -20.52 -4.95 0.70
C THR A 102 -20.84 -6.06 1.71
N PHE A 103 -19.93 -6.36 2.64
CA PHE A 103 -20.12 -7.42 3.64
C PHE A 103 -20.97 -6.99 4.84
N PHE A 104 -20.70 -5.82 5.41
CA PHE A 104 -21.33 -5.36 6.66
C PHE A 104 -22.52 -4.43 6.45
N ALA A 105 -22.64 -3.80 5.28
CA ALA A 105 -23.75 -2.90 4.95
C ALA A 105 -24.36 -3.19 3.55
N PRO A 106 -24.90 -4.41 3.31
CA PRO A 106 -25.44 -4.80 2.00
C PRO A 106 -26.81 -4.17 1.66
N GLY A 107 -27.52 -3.59 2.62
CA GLY A 107 -28.88 -3.05 2.45
C GLY A 107 -28.93 -1.54 2.12
N PRO A 108 -30.12 -1.01 1.76
CA PRO A 108 -30.31 0.43 1.53
C PRO A 108 -30.29 1.25 2.83
N MET A 109 -30.37 0.59 3.98
CA MET A 109 -30.41 1.23 5.29
C MET A 109 -29.02 1.74 5.66
N ARG A 110 -28.91 3.05 5.93
CA ARG A 110 -27.66 3.71 6.32
C ARG A 110 -27.42 3.56 7.81
N ASP A 111 -27.08 2.34 8.21
CA ASP A 111 -26.70 2.03 9.58
C ASP A 111 -25.33 2.64 9.95
N ALA A 112 -24.94 2.48 11.22
CA ALA A 112 -23.69 3.04 11.72
C ALA A 112 -22.46 2.45 11.00
N ALA A 113 -22.50 1.16 10.63
CA ALA A 113 -21.43 0.51 9.86
C ALA A 113 -21.27 1.13 8.46
N TRP A 114 -22.38 1.42 7.77
CA TRP A 114 -22.35 2.10 6.47
C TRP A 114 -21.66 3.47 6.57
N TRP A 115 -21.98 4.26 7.59
CA TRP A 115 -21.38 5.59 7.79
C TRP A 115 -19.90 5.51 8.13
N VAL A 116 -19.51 4.67 9.08
CA VAL A 116 -18.10 4.48 9.45
C VAL A 116 -17.27 4.08 8.23
N ILE A 117 -17.69 3.04 7.50
CA ILE A 117 -16.95 2.54 6.34
C ILE A 117 -16.91 3.60 5.21
N THR A 118 -18.00 4.34 4.99
CA THR A 118 -18.05 5.38 3.95
C THR A 118 -17.15 6.57 4.30
N ILE A 119 -17.12 6.98 5.58
CA ILE A 119 -16.21 8.04 6.05
C ILE A 119 -14.76 7.59 5.89
N SER A 120 -14.41 6.36 6.31
CA SER A 120 -13.08 5.78 6.13
C SER A 120 -12.66 5.72 4.66
N LEU A 121 -13.57 5.35 3.77
CA LEU A 121 -13.32 5.33 2.32
C LEU A 121 -12.98 6.73 1.79
N ILE A 122 -13.72 7.76 2.20
CA ILE A 122 -13.48 9.15 1.79
C ILE A 122 -12.16 9.65 2.38
N ALA A 123 -11.90 9.37 3.66
CA ALA A 123 -10.65 9.72 4.33
C ALA A 123 -9.44 9.09 3.63
N ASN A 124 -9.51 7.80 3.29
CA ASN A 124 -8.48 7.10 2.51
C ASN A 124 -8.27 7.76 1.14
N ALA A 125 -9.34 8.08 0.40
CA ALA A 125 -9.24 8.73 -0.88
C ALA A 125 -8.55 10.11 -0.78
N MET A 126 -8.92 10.93 0.20
CA MET A 126 -8.30 12.24 0.43
C MET A 126 -6.83 12.12 0.85
N ALA A 127 -6.52 11.22 1.79
CA ALA A 127 -5.17 11.00 2.28
C ALA A 127 -4.23 10.55 1.17
N TYR A 128 -4.58 9.49 0.43
CA TYR A 128 -3.72 8.97 -0.63
C TYR A 128 -3.63 9.89 -1.86
N THR A 129 -4.68 10.66 -2.16
CA THR A 129 -4.59 11.72 -3.18
C THR A 129 -3.59 12.79 -2.74
N THR A 130 -3.64 13.23 -1.48
CA THR A 130 -2.70 14.21 -0.93
C THR A 130 -1.27 13.69 -0.95
N ILE A 131 -1.05 12.45 -0.49
CA ILE A 131 0.27 11.78 -0.52
C ILE A 131 0.81 11.71 -1.95
N MET A 132 -0.02 11.33 -2.92
CA MET A 132 0.39 11.25 -4.32
C MET A 132 0.78 12.64 -4.85
N MET A 133 0.02 13.69 -4.52
CA MET A 133 0.35 15.06 -4.90
C MET A 133 1.65 15.55 -4.24
N LEU A 134 1.90 15.20 -2.98
CA LEU A 134 3.16 15.52 -2.30
C LEU A 134 4.37 14.89 -3.02
N TYR A 135 4.24 13.65 -3.49
CA TYR A 135 5.31 12.99 -4.25
C TYR A 135 5.46 13.54 -5.68
N LEU A 136 4.35 13.81 -6.37
CA LEU A 136 4.40 14.38 -7.72
C LEU A 136 4.96 15.80 -7.74
N LEU A 137 4.63 16.59 -6.72
CA LEU A 137 5.03 17.98 -6.58
C LEU A 137 6.22 18.18 -5.63
N THR A 138 6.96 17.10 -5.33
CA THR A 138 8.13 17.16 -4.42
C THR A 138 9.11 18.28 -4.80
N CYS A 139 9.27 18.57 -6.10
CA CYS A 139 9.93 19.78 -6.56
C CYS A 139 9.08 20.54 -7.59
N LEU A 140 9.21 21.86 -7.57
CA LEU A 140 8.58 22.79 -8.51
C LEU A 140 9.69 23.67 -9.15
N PRO A 141 9.98 23.50 -10.47
CA PRO A 141 9.44 22.48 -11.38
C PRO A 141 9.96 21.06 -11.07
N ARG A 142 9.24 20.02 -11.53
CA ARG A 142 9.60 18.61 -11.31
C ARG A 142 11.00 18.27 -11.80
N GLU A 143 11.45 18.94 -12.86
CA GLU A 143 12.79 18.82 -13.45
C GLU A 143 13.93 19.08 -12.46
N LYS A 144 13.67 19.88 -11.41
CA LYS A 144 14.66 20.18 -10.38
C LYS A 144 15.10 18.93 -9.59
N ILE A 145 14.32 17.84 -9.61
CA ILE A 145 14.71 16.56 -8.99
C ILE A 145 15.99 16.00 -9.64
N TRP A 146 16.12 16.13 -10.98
CA TRP A 146 17.26 15.58 -11.72
C TRP A 146 18.18 16.64 -12.36
N HIS A 147 17.78 17.91 -12.38
CA HIS A 147 18.61 19.04 -12.81
C HIS A 147 18.73 20.08 -11.68
N ALA A 148 19.80 20.01 -10.91
CA ALA A 148 20.02 20.90 -9.76
C ALA A 148 20.07 22.39 -10.16
N ASP A 149 20.58 22.69 -11.36
CA ASP A 149 20.75 24.04 -11.90
C ASP A 149 19.43 24.75 -12.23
N VAL A 150 18.32 24.02 -12.32
CA VAL A 150 17.00 24.59 -12.61
C VAL A 150 16.52 25.39 -11.40
N LYS A 151 16.15 26.67 -11.62
CA LYS A 151 15.56 27.52 -10.57
C LYS A 151 14.24 26.93 -10.09
N GLY A 152 14.06 26.83 -8.78
CA GLY A 152 12.86 26.25 -8.18
C GLY A 152 13.08 25.87 -6.72
N ARG A 153 12.08 25.22 -6.13
CA ARG A 153 12.12 24.75 -4.74
C ARG A 153 11.71 23.28 -4.66
N CYS A 154 12.30 22.57 -3.71
CA CYS A 154 11.92 21.21 -3.35
C CYS A 154 11.39 21.20 -1.91
N MET A 155 10.42 20.33 -1.63
CA MET A 155 9.95 20.07 -0.29
C MET A 155 11.02 19.30 0.51
N ASP A 156 10.97 19.43 1.82
CA ASP A 156 11.79 18.63 2.72
C ASP A 156 11.40 17.15 2.61
N TRP A 157 12.31 16.33 2.10
CA TRP A 157 12.08 14.90 1.87
C TRP A 157 11.77 14.17 3.17
N ASP A 158 12.45 14.55 4.25
CA ASP A 158 12.35 13.89 5.54
C ASP A 158 11.00 14.15 6.19
N GLY A 159 10.58 15.43 6.23
CA GLY A 159 9.24 15.82 6.66
C GLY A 159 8.13 15.15 5.85
N VAL A 160 8.26 15.11 4.51
CA VAL A 160 7.29 14.43 3.65
C VAL A 160 7.27 12.92 3.93
N SER A 161 8.42 12.27 4.02
CA SER A 161 8.52 10.82 4.27
C SER A 161 7.90 10.42 5.61
N ILE A 162 8.13 11.20 6.67
CA ILE A 162 7.50 11.00 7.99
C ILE A 162 5.99 11.21 7.93
N ALA A 163 5.53 12.31 7.31
CA ALA A 163 4.10 12.59 7.21
C ALA A 163 3.36 11.47 6.45
N VAL A 164 3.96 10.96 5.37
CA VAL A 164 3.43 9.81 4.63
C VAL A 164 3.44 8.55 5.48
N GLY A 165 4.54 8.27 6.20
CA GLY A 165 4.66 7.12 7.09
C GLY A 165 3.58 7.09 8.18
N ILE A 166 3.34 8.23 8.82
CA ILE A 166 2.26 8.39 9.82
C ILE A 166 0.89 8.17 9.18
N SER A 167 0.60 8.85 8.08
CA SER A 167 -0.70 8.76 7.40
C SER A 167 -1.00 7.32 6.95
N ASN A 168 0.02 6.63 6.43
CA ASN A 168 -0.10 5.24 6.01
C ASN A 168 -0.35 4.30 7.20
N THR A 169 0.43 4.45 8.28
CA THR A 169 0.25 3.66 9.51
C THR A 169 -1.13 3.87 10.12
N MET A 170 -1.63 5.11 10.16
CA MET A 170 -2.98 5.40 10.63
C MET A 170 -4.04 4.71 9.77
N SER A 171 -3.85 4.71 8.45
CA SER A 171 -4.75 4.03 7.51
C SER A 171 -4.71 2.51 7.71
N ASP A 172 -3.55 1.92 7.99
CA ASP A 172 -3.45 0.48 8.31
C ASP A 172 -4.20 0.13 9.60
N ILE A 173 -4.03 0.94 10.65
CA ILE A 173 -4.75 0.78 11.92
C ILE A 173 -6.27 0.93 11.70
N GLU A 174 -6.69 1.88 10.88
CA GLU A 174 -8.10 2.05 10.52
C GLU A 174 -8.67 0.80 9.83
N THR A 175 -7.97 0.26 8.82
CA THR A 175 -8.39 -0.98 8.14
C THR A 175 -8.46 -2.20 9.05
N PHE A 176 -7.75 -2.18 10.19
CA PHE A 176 -7.85 -3.18 11.24
C PHE A 176 -9.02 -2.93 12.19
N LEU A 177 -9.22 -1.69 12.67
CA LEU A 177 -10.24 -1.37 13.68
C LEU A 177 -11.66 -1.40 13.14
N VAL A 178 -11.89 -0.95 11.90
CA VAL A 178 -13.23 -0.90 11.28
C VAL A 178 -13.92 -2.28 11.25
N PRO A 179 -13.30 -3.36 10.73
CA PRO A 179 -13.94 -4.68 10.74
C PRO A 179 -14.15 -5.23 12.15
N VAL A 180 -13.23 -4.97 13.09
CA VAL A 180 -13.38 -5.39 14.51
C VAL A 180 -14.63 -4.79 15.11
N TRP A 181 -14.76 -3.48 14.97
CA TRP A 181 -15.90 -2.75 15.51
C TRP A 181 -17.22 -3.25 14.89
N CYS A 182 -17.24 -3.52 13.58
CA CYS A 182 -18.42 -4.07 12.90
C CYS A 182 -18.79 -5.46 13.45
N VAL A 183 -17.82 -6.37 13.63
CA VAL A 183 -18.07 -7.72 14.17
C VAL A 183 -18.57 -7.70 15.61
N LEU A 184 -18.04 -6.79 16.45
CA LEU A 184 -18.46 -6.68 17.84
C LEU A 184 -19.87 -6.10 18.00
N ARG A 185 -20.33 -5.29 17.05
CA ARG A 185 -21.64 -4.61 17.11
C ARG A 185 -22.76 -5.32 16.35
N LEU A 186 -22.45 -6.08 15.29
CA LEU A 186 -23.45 -6.68 14.41
C LEU A 186 -23.63 -8.17 14.72
N HIS A 187 -24.88 -8.63 14.81
CA HIS A 187 -25.19 -10.07 14.93
C HIS A 187 -24.92 -10.77 13.59
N THR A 188 -23.67 -11.19 13.37
CA THR A 188 -23.24 -11.85 12.12
C THR A 188 -23.38 -13.36 12.19
N ASP A 189 -23.84 -13.97 11.08
CA ASP A 189 -23.79 -15.42 10.84
C ASP A 189 -22.35 -15.96 10.98
N ILE A 190 -22.21 -17.21 11.41
CA ILE A 190 -20.94 -17.90 11.68
C ILE A 190 -19.99 -17.82 10.46
N TRP A 191 -20.53 -17.97 9.25
CA TRP A 191 -19.73 -17.87 8.02
C TRP A 191 -19.26 -16.44 7.70
N THR A 192 -19.99 -15.42 8.15
CA THR A 192 -19.57 -14.02 8.03
C THR A 192 -18.53 -13.69 9.09
N LYS A 193 -18.66 -14.28 10.28
CA LYS A 193 -17.68 -14.20 11.37
C LYS A 193 -16.32 -14.79 10.96
N PHE A 194 -16.29 -15.93 10.26
CA PHE A 194 -15.04 -16.50 9.73
C PHE A 194 -14.35 -15.61 8.69
N GLY A 195 -15.10 -15.07 7.72
CA GLY A 195 -14.56 -14.14 6.73
C GLY A 195 -14.01 -12.86 7.37
N ALA A 196 -14.73 -12.33 8.36
CA ALA A 196 -14.29 -11.17 9.12
C ALA A 196 -13.06 -11.45 9.98
N LEU A 197 -12.94 -12.65 10.57
CA LEU A 197 -11.76 -13.06 11.33
C LEU A 197 -10.51 -13.18 10.44
N ALA A 198 -10.66 -13.68 9.21
CA ALA A 198 -9.57 -13.75 8.24
C ALA A 198 -9.08 -12.36 7.81
N VAL A 199 -10.01 -11.43 7.56
CA VAL A 199 -9.69 -10.01 7.30
C VAL A 199 -9.01 -9.40 8.53
N PHE A 200 -9.54 -9.63 9.72
CA PHE A 200 -8.97 -9.12 10.96
C PHE A 200 -7.51 -9.56 11.15
N ALA A 201 -7.22 -10.86 10.99
CA ALA A 201 -5.87 -11.38 11.15
C ALA A 201 -4.88 -10.82 10.11
N SER A 202 -5.32 -10.71 8.85
CA SER A 202 -4.48 -10.17 7.77
C SER A 202 -4.28 -8.65 7.88
N SER A 203 -5.31 -7.89 8.28
CA SER A 203 -5.19 -6.46 8.60
C SER A 203 -4.28 -6.20 9.80
N ALA A 204 -4.30 -7.07 10.82
CA ALA A 204 -3.42 -6.94 11.99
C ALA A 204 -1.94 -7.04 11.59
N LEU A 205 -1.60 -8.03 10.76
CA LEU A 205 -0.25 -8.18 10.22
C LEU A 205 0.14 -6.98 9.35
N THR A 206 -0.78 -6.48 8.53
CA THR A 206 -0.57 -5.29 7.72
C THR A 206 -0.21 -4.07 8.58
N ALA A 207 -0.96 -3.83 9.67
CA ALA A 207 -0.67 -2.75 10.61
C ALA A 207 0.68 -2.90 11.32
N ILE A 208 1.08 -4.13 11.68
CA ILE A 208 2.41 -4.39 12.25
C ILE A 208 3.50 -4.06 11.23
N ILE A 209 3.35 -4.46 9.97
CA ILE A 209 4.33 -4.17 8.91
C ILE A 209 4.38 -2.66 8.64
N GLY A 210 3.23 -1.96 8.63
CA GLY A 210 3.17 -0.50 8.51
C GLY A 210 3.93 0.22 9.62
N LEU A 211 3.77 -0.23 10.88
CA LEU A 211 4.54 0.27 12.02
C LEU A 211 6.05 0.03 11.87
N LEU A 212 6.44 -1.15 11.40
CA LEU A 212 7.85 -1.43 11.07
C LEU A 212 8.35 -0.48 9.97
N GLY A 213 7.55 -0.24 8.93
CA GLY A 213 7.87 0.74 7.89
C GLY A 213 8.11 2.14 8.44
N MET A 214 7.27 2.59 9.38
CA MET A 214 7.45 3.87 10.08
C MET A 214 8.74 3.92 10.91
N CYS A 215 9.03 2.86 11.68
CA CYS A 215 10.29 2.75 12.43
C CYS A 215 11.52 2.80 11.53
N TRP A 216 11.47 2.15 10.35
CA TRP A 216 12.56 2.20 9.39
C TRP A 216 12.70 3.57 8.72
N ARG A 217 11.60 4.29 8.45
CA ARG A 217 11.68 5.70 7.99
C ARG A 217 12.41 6.58 8.99
N LEU A 218 12.15 6.42 10.29
CA LEU A 218 12.88 7.13 11.34
C LEU A 218 14.36 6.73 11.39
N ARG A 219 14.70 5.48 11.06
CA ARG A 219 16.11 5.06 10.94
C ARG A 219 16.78 5.65 9.71
N VAL A 220 16.10 5.70 8.56
CA VAL A 220 16.61 6.35 7.34
C VAL A 220 16.96 7.81 7.62
N LEU A 221 16.11 8.51 8.38
CA LEU A 221 16.35 9.91 8.78
C LEU A 221 17.61 10.09 9.63
N ASN A 222 17.84 9.20 10.60
CA ASN A 222 18.93 9.34 11.58
C ASN A 222 20.21 8.58 11.17
N GLY A 223 20.15 7.80 10.09
CA GLY A 223 21.20 6.87 9.70
C GLY A 223 22.24 7.49 8.76
N GLY A 224 23.49 7.05 8.87
CA GLY A 224 24.58 7.52 8.01
C GLY A 224 24.57 6.96 6.58
N ASP A 225 23.89 5.84 6.34
CA ASP A 225 23.86 5.12 5.06
C ASP A 225 22.45 5.09 4.46
N PHE A 226 22.07 6.20 3.81
CA PHE A 226 20.76 6.42 3.21
C PHE A 226 20.34 5.29 2.26
N THR A 227 21.21 4.89 1.33
CA THR A 227 20.88 3.91 0.28
C THR A 227 20.58 2.51 0.83
N TRP A 228 21.36 2.05 1.80
CA TRP A 228 21.19 0.73 2.42
C TRP A 228 19.87 0.68 3.21
N LEU A 229 19.65 1.65 4.08
CA LEU A 229 18.42 1.74 4.88
C LEU A 229 17.18 1.93 4.01
N LEU A 230 17.30 2.66 2.89
CA LEU A 230 16.23 2.82 1.92
C LEU A 230 15.91 1.50 1.20
N SER A 231 16.90 0.64 0.96
CA SER A 231 16.68 -0.69 0.39
C SER A 231 15.85 -1.58 1.33
N GLU A 232 16.17 -1.57 2.62
CA GLU A 232 15.44 -2.30 3.66
C GLU A 232 14.00 -1.76 3.79
N LEU A 233 13.85 -0.43 3.84
CA LEU A 233 12.54 0.22 3.85
C LEU A 233 11.71 -0.15 2.62
N SER A 234 12.32 -0.22 1.43
CA SER A 234 11.63 -0.58 0.20
C SER A 234 11.11 -2.02 0.22
N LEU A 235 11.85 -2.95 0.82
CA LEU A 235 11.39 -4.33 1.04
C LEU A 235 10.21 -4.39 2.01
N ILE A 236 10.26 -3.61 3.10
CA ILE A 236 9.16 -3.51 4.07
C ILE A 236 7.91 -2.94 3.40
N CYS A 237 8.04 -1.86 2.64
CA CYS A 237 6.93 -1.27 1.88
C CYS A 237 6.34 -2.25 0.85
N MET A 238 7.16 -3.09 0.20
CA MET A 238 6.66 -4.15 -0.68
C MET A 238 5.88 -5.22 0.09
N ALA A 239 6.38 -5.64 1.25
CA ALA A 239 5.69 -6.61 2.11
C ALA A 239 4.35 -6.04 2.59
N GLU A 240 4.32 -4.76 2.94
CA GLU A 240 3.12 -4.03 3.33
C GLU A 240 2.06 -4.05 2.21
N LEU A 241 2.41 -3.58 1.01
CA LEU A 241 1.50 -3.57 -0.14
C LEU A 241 0.96 -4.98 -0.46
N THR A 242 1.84 -5.98 -0.38
CA THR A 242 1.49 -7.37 -0.60
C THR A 242 0.44 -7.84 0.42
N MET A 243 0.63 -7.53 1.69
CA MET A 243 -0.29 -7.92 2.76
C MET A 243 -1.63 -7.19 2.68
N VAL A 244 -1.66 -5.92 2.25
CA VAL A 244 -2.93 -5.22 1.97
C VAL A 244 -3.71 -5.92 0.85
N ILE A 245 -3.03 -6.37 -0.22
CA ILE A 245 -3.68 -7.12 -1.31
C ILE A 245 -4.23 -8.46 -0.83
N VAL A 246 -3.48 -9.17 0.02
CA VAL A 246 -3.93 -10.43 0.63
C VAL A 246 -5.17 -10.19 1.50
N THR A 247 -5.14 -9.15 2.34
CA THR A 247 -6.28 -8.71 3.16
C THR A 247 -7.50 -8.43 2.28
N ALA A 248 -7.29 -7.75 1.15
CA ALA A 248 -8.33 -7.50 0.16
C ALA A 248 -8.80 -8.78 -0.56
N GLY A 249 -8.10 -9.91 -0.47
CA GLY A 249 -8.49 -11.19 -1.08
C GLY A 249 -9.22 -12.13 -0.12
N CYS A 250 -8.99 -12.01 1.19
CA CYS A 250 -9.54 -12.88 2.22
C CYS A 250 -11.08 -13.06 2.17
N PRO A 251 -11.90 -12.01 1.99
CA PRO A 251 -13.35 -12.17 1.99
C PRO A 251 -13.88 -13.02 0.83
N ILE A 252 -13.15 -13.06 -0.29
CA ILE A 252 -13.59 -13.74 -1.52
C ILE A 252 -13.38 -15.26 -1.42
N LEU A 253 -12.42 -15.73 -0.62
CA LEU A 253 -12.19 -17.16 -0.42
C LEU A 253 -13.44 -17.89 0.08
N LYS A 254 -14.28 -17.23 0.89
CA LYS A 254 -15.58 -17.77 1.29
C LYS A 254 -16.47 -18.14 0.10
N ASN A 255 -16.51 -17.28 -0.92
CA ASN A 255 -17.33 -17.49 -2.11
C ASN A 255 -16.68 -18.47 -3.10
N ALA A 256 -15.37 -18.68 -3.00
CA ALA A 256 -14.68 -19.71 -3.78
C ALA A 256 -14.92 -21.13 -3.23
N LEU A 257 -15.06 -21.26 -1.90
CA LEU A 257 -15.21 -22.53 -1.19
C LEU A 257 -16.65 -23.05 -1.11
N ARG A 258 -17.66 -22.22 -1.38
CA ARG A 258 -19.08 -22.61 -1.56
C ARG A 258 -19.34 -22.85 -3.03
#